data_AF-A0A7Y7WJ89-F1
#
_entry.id   AF-A0A7Y7WJ89-F1
#
_cell.length_a   1.000
_cell.length_b   1.000
_cell.length_c   1.000
_cell.angle_alpha   90.00
_cell.angle_beta   90.00
_cell.angle_gamma   90.00
#
_symmetry.space_group_name_H-M   'P 1'
#
loop_
_entity.id
_entity.type
_entity.pdbx_description
1 polymer ?
#
loop_
_entity_poly.entity_id
_entity_poly.type
_entity_poly.pdbx_seq_one_letter_code
_entity_poly.pdbx_strand_id
1 'polypeptide(L)'
;MDGEEEKKEAPKAPAILNEEGRITYLDAIVTRSILIENAIAKNQHIDVWLVRGGGQESCLTAINAGSAGGEPENEACGKPTLEQVISQVGGSRPGVPQEKLPEFTSVARNSAKWARRGGWLLVKINTKYLAAGDAGESGWICLKSAPLLNAKYIPHPNPVAAVGGGRAIPNGD
;
A
#
# COMPACT_ATOMS: atom_id res chain seq x y z
N MET A 1 2.57 25.18 31.24
CA MET A 1 1.39 25.00 30.35
C MET A 1 1.85 24.00 29.33
N ASP A 2 1.75 22.76 29.72
CA ASP A 2 2.52 21.68 29.10
C ASP A 2 1.56 20.94 28.19
N GLY A 3 1.72 21.15 26.89
CA GLY A 3 0.87 20.55 25.87
C GLY A 3 1.32 19.12 25.62
N GLU A 4 0.62 18.16 26.22
CA GLU A 4 0.80 16.75 25.86
C GLU A 4 0.30 16.52 24.43
N GLU A 5 1.20 16.20 23.50
CA GLU A 5 0.83 15.71 22.18
C GLU A 5 0.15 14.35 22.32
N GLU A 6 -1.16 14.34 22.10
CA GLU A 6 -1.99 13.14 22.10
C GLU A 6 -1.57 12.22 20.93
N LYS A 7 -0.61 11.31 21.19
CA LYS A 7 -0.20 10.26 20.26
C LYS A 7 -1.39 9.36 19.94
N LYS A 8 -2.06 9.63 18.81
CA LYS A 8 -3.19 8.83 18.32
C LYS A 8 -2.72 7.41 17.97
N GLU A 9 -2.90 6.51 18.93
CA GLU A 9 -2.61 5.09 18.82
C GLU A 9 -3.39 4.47 17.64
N ALA A 10 -2.77 3.55 16.90
CA ALA A 10 -3.42 2.92 15.76
C ALA A 10 -4.63 2.07 16.23
N PRO A 11 -5.76 2.04 15.49
CA PRO A 11 -6.94 1.29 15.90
C PRO A 11 -6.64 -0.17 16.27
N LYS A 12 -7.18 -0.60 17.43
CA LYS A 12 -7.16 -2.00 17.87
C LYS A 12 -8.16 -2.78 17.03
N ALA A 13 -7.66 -3.69 16.19
CA ALA A 13 -8.50 -4.55 15.38
C ALA A 13 -9.19 -5.61 16.29
N PRO A 14 -10.49 -5.90 16.07
CA PRO A 14 -11.19 -6.98 16.79
C PRO A 14 -10.50 -8.34 16.62
N ALA A 15 -10.48 -9.15 17.68
CA ALA A 15 -9.58 -10.29 17.81
C ALA A 15 -9.77 -11.40 16.77
N ILE A 16 -10.98 -11.64 16.26
CA ILE A 16 -11.23 -12.60 15.18
C ILE A 16 -12.26 -12.03 14.19
N LEU A 17 -11.78 -11.47 13.09
CA LEU A 17 -12.58 -11.12 11.92
C LEU A 17 -12.34 -12.16 10.81
N ASN A 18 -13.41 -12.57 10.12
CA ASN A 18 -13.33 -13.30 8.85
C ASN A 18 -12.89 -12.35 7.70
N GLU A 19 -12.78 -12.84 6.46
CA GLU A 19 -12.28 -12.04 5.32
C GLU A 19 -13.12 -10.76 5.12
N GLU A 20 -14.44 -10.89 5.08
CA GLU A 20 -15.40 -9.77 4.95
C GLU A 20 -15.33 -8.77 6.11
N GLY A 21 -15.22 -9.25 7.34
CA GLY A 21 -15.06 -8.39 8.52
C GLY A 21 -13.76 -7.58 8.47
N ARG A 22 -12.67 -8.14 7.94
CA ARG A 22 -11.39 -7.42 7.77
C ARG A 22 -11.45 -6.41 6.64
N ILE A 23 -12.09 -6.76 5.52
CA ILE A 23 -12.35 -5.82 4.43
C ILE A 23 -13.15 -4.63 4.96
N THR A 24 -14.22 -4.88 5.73
CA THR A 24 -15.07 -3.83 6.33
C THR A 24 -14.29 -2.96 7.32
N TYR A 25 -13.45 -3.56 8.18
CA TYR A 25 -12.56 -2.83 9.09
C TYR A 25 -11.54 -1.96 8.34
N LEU A 26 -10.98 -2.46 7.24
CA LEU A 26 -10.02 -1.72 6.40
C LEU A 26 -10.71 -0.58 5.64
N ASP A 27 -11.86 -0.82 5.02
CA ASP A 27 -12.67 0.18 4.31
C ASP A 27 -13.10 1.34 5.23
N ALA A 28 -13.25 1.10 6.53
CA ALA A 28 -13.52 2.13 7.53
C ALA A 28 -12.29 2.99 7.92
N ILE A 29 -11.07 2.58 7.55
CA ILE A 29 -9.80 3.23 7.92
C ILE A 29 -9.11 3.89 6.71
N VAL A 30 -9.15 3.24 5.55
CA VAL A 30 -8.48 3.76 4.34
C VAL A 30 -9.07 5.09 3.90
N THR A 31 -8.21 5.96 3.39
CA THR A 31 -8.59 7.30 2.94
C THR A 31 -9.18 7.22 1.55
N ARG A 32 -10.43 7.68 1.39
CA ARG A 32 -11.16 7.70 0.11
C ARG A 32 -10.37 8.44 -0.97
N SER A 33 -10.28 7.88 -2.19
CA SER A 33 -9.49 8.44 -3.32
C SER A 33 -9.74 9.93 -3.54
N ILE A 34 -10.99 10.39 -3.49
CA ILE A 34 -11.35 11.80 -3.68
C ILE A 34 -10.63 12.76 -2.74
N LEU A 35 -10.24 12.34 -1.52
CA LEU A 35 -9.46 13.18 -0.59
C LEU A 35 -7.98 13.22 -1.01
N ILE A 36 -7.45 12.10 -1.49
CA ILE A 36 -6.08 11.94 -1.99
C ILE A 36 -5.89 12.76 -3.28
N GLU A 37 -6.82 12.63 -4.23
CA GLU A 37 -6.90 13.39 -5.48
C GLU A 37 -6.95 14.89 -5.21
N ASN A 38 -7.83 15.34 -4.30
CA ASN A 38 -7.93 16.75 -3.92
C ASN A 38 -6.65 17.29 -3.28
N ALA A 39 -6.00 16.52 -2.40
CA ALA A 39 -4.75 16.90 -1.75
C ALA A 39 -3.62 17.08 -2.77
N ILE A 40 -3.48 16.13 -3.71
CA ILE A 40 -2.48 16.17 -4.78
C ILE A 40 -2.76 17.34 -5.74
N ALA A 41 -4.01 17.49 -6.21
CA ALA A 41 -4.39 18.53 -7.17
C ALA A 41 -4.22 19.96 -6.63
N LYS A 42 -4.35 20.15 -5.31
CA LYS A 42 -4.16 21.45 -4.63
C LYS A 42 -2.75 21.69 -4.10
N ASN A 43 -1.83 20.73 -4.26
CA ASN A 43 -0.51 20.73 -3.61
C ASN A 43 -0.61 20.90 -2.07
N GLN A 44 -1.68 20.38 -1.47
CA GLN A 44 -2.00 20.43 -0.05
C GLN A 44 -1.82 19.03 0.54
N HIS A 45 -0.55 18.60 0.64
CA HIS A 45 -0.23 17.22 0.94
C HIS A 45 -0.59 16.81 2.38
N ILE A 46 -1.51 15.85 2.50
CA ILE A 46 -1.94 15.23 3.75
C ILE A 46 -1.34 13.84 3.91
N ASP A 47 -1.40 13.30 5.13
CA ASP A 47 -1.16 11.88 5.38
C ASP A 47 -2.44 11.07 5.15
N VAL A 48 -2.28 9.88 4.57
CA VAL A 48 -3.40 9.02 4.18
C VAL A 48 -3.15 7.57 4.59
N TRP A 49 -4.22 6.87 4.93
CA TRP A 49 -4.20 5.42 5.13
C TRP A 49 -4.56 4.71 3.83
N LEU A 50 -3.74 3.76 3.42
CA LEU A 50 -3.93 2.93 2.22
C LEU A 50 -3.61 1.47 2.55
N VAL A 51 -4.09 0.53 1.75
CA VAL A 51 -3.87 -0.91 1.97
C VAL A 51 -3.42 -1.63 0.71
N ARG A 52 -2.54 -2.63 0.86
CA ARG A 52 -2.27 -3.64 -0.18
C ARG A 52 -2.38 -5.05 0.40
N GLY A 53 -2.58 -6.04 -0.44
CA GLY A 53 -2.48 -7.45 -0.08
C GLY A 53 -1.11 -8.02 -0.48
N GLY A 54 -0.55 -8.93 0.30
CA GLY A 54 0.77 -9.52 0.01
C GLY A 54 1.11 -10.73 0.86
N GLY A 55 2.29 -11.31 0.59
CA GLY A 55 2.90 -12.34 1.45
C GLY A 55 3.38 -11.74 2.77
N GLN A 56 3.41 -12.54 3.84
CA GLN A 56 3.81 -12.08 5.17
C GLN A 56 5.21 -11.45 5.17
N GLU A 57 6.18 -12.12 4.55
CA GLU A 57 7.57 -11.67 4.43
C GLU A 57 7.66 -10.30 3.75
N SER A 58 7.10 -10.16 2.54
CA SER A 58 7.01 -8.90 1.78
C SER A 58 6.38 -7.75 2.58
N CYS A 59 5.39 -8.05 3.43
CA CYS A 59 4.79 -7.05 4.32
C CYS A 59 5.71 -6.67 5.50
N LEU A 60 6.38 -7.65 6.10
CA LEU A 60 7.32 -7.42 7.20
C LEU A 60 8.59 -6.69 6.74
N THR A 61 9.10 -6.95 5.53
CA THR A 61 10.25 -6.23 4.96
C THR A 61 9.93 -4.74 4.81
N ALA A 62 8.74 -4.38 4.29
CA ALA A 62 8.29 -3.00 4.22
C ALA A 62 8.17 -2.33 5.60
N ILE A 63 7.60 -3.03 6.59
CA ILE A 63 7.50 -2.54 7.98
C ILE A 63 8.88 -2.32 8.60
N ASN A 64 9.80 -3.28 8.46
CA ASN A 64 11.13 -3.23 9.06
C ASN A 64 12.05 -2.19 8.41
N ALA A 65 11.86 -1.91 7.12
CA ALA A 65 12.63 -0.89 6.39
C ALA A 65 12.08 0.54 6.53
N GLY A 66 10.90 0.71 7.15
CA GLY A 66 10.22 2.00 7.22
C GLY A 66 9.66 2.49 5.87
N SER A 67 9.60 1.64 4.84
CA SER A 67 9.37 2.08 3.45
C SER A 67 8.33 1.24 2.72
N ALA A 68 7.72 1.83 1.67
CA ALA A 68 6.65 1.22 0.91
C ALA A 68 7.02 -0.09 0.18
N GLY A 69 8.30 -0.24 -0.20
CA GLY A 69 8.81 -1.37 -0.97
C GLY A 69 9.82 -2.26 -0.25
N GLY A 70 10.27 -1.90 0.96
CA GLY A 70 11.31 -2.65 1.67
C GLY A 70 12.75 -2.24 1.32
N GLU A 71 12.93 -1.18 0.54
CA GLU A 71 14.24 -0.52 0.35
C GLU A 71 14.54 0.45 1.51
N PRO A 72 15.78 0.91 1.72
CA PRO A 72 16.06 1.96 2.69
C PRO A 72 15.18 3.21 2.45
N GLU A 73 14.60 3.74 3.52
CA GLU A 73 13.74 4.92 3.45
C GLU A 73 14.47 6.16 2.93
N ASN A 74 13.77 6.97 2.12
CA ASN A 74 14.32 8.19 1.53
C ASN A 74 13.24 9.29 1.47
N GLU A 75 13.28 10.23 2.42
CA GLU A 75 12.35 11.36 2.47
C GLU A 75 12.39 12.27 1.24
N ALA A 76 13.49 12.27 0.49
CA ALA A 76 13.71 13.10 -0.68
C ALA A 76 13.28 12.44 -2.01
N CYS A 77 12.82 11.17 -2.01
CA CYS A 77 12.53 10.44 -3.25
C CYS A 77 11.36 11.04 -4.08
N GLY A 78 10.41 11.72 -3.43
CA GLY A 78 9.23 12.27 -4.10
C GLY A 78 8.26 11.19 -4.60
N LYS A 79 7.40 11.55 -5.56
CA LYS A 79 6.48 10.62 -6.23
C LYS A 79 7.12 10.02 -7.49
N PRO A 80 6.64 8.85 -7.98
CA PRO A 80 7.09 8.26 -9.24
C PRO A 80 7.06 9.24 -10.42
N THR A 81 8.03 9.11 -11.32
CA THR A 81 8.05 9.89 -12.56
C THR A 81 6.94 9.46 -13.51
N LEU A 82 6.59 10.30 -14.48
CA LEU A 82 5.60 9.94 -15.50
C LEU A 82 6.01 8.67 -16.27
N GLU A 83 7.30 8.46 -16.49
CA GLU A 83 7.82 7.27 -17.17
C GLU A 83 7.61 6.00 -16.32
N GLN A 84 7.84 6.07 -15.00
CA GLN A 84 7.58 4.97 -14.06
C GLN A 84 6.09 4.65 -13.93
N VAL A 85 5.23 5.68 -13.89
CA VAL A 85 3.75 5.49 -13.91
C VAL A 85 3.34 4.78 -15.20
N ILE A 86 3.90 5.19 -16.35
CA ILE A 86 3.62 4.58 -17.65
C ILE A 86 4.14 3.13 -17.74
N SER A 87 5.31 2.80 -17.18
CA SER A 87 5.83 1.42 -17.21
C SER A 87 5.05 0.45 -16.30
N GLN A 88 4.45 0.97 -15.23
CA GLN A 88 3.55 0.23 -14.33
C GLN A 88 2.18 0.00 -14.99
N VAL A 89 1.48 1.09 -15.36
CA VAL A 89 0.05 1.04 -15.76
C VAL A 89 -0.14 0.82 -17.27
N GLY A 90 0.79 1.31 -18.09
CA GLY A 90 0.70 1.26 -19.56
C GLY A 90 1.20 -0.03 -20.22
N GLY A 91 1.62 -1.03 -19.43
CA GLY A 91 2.16 -2.29 -19.91
C GLY A 91 3.62 -2.22 -20.38
N SER A 92 4.17 -3.38 -20.75
CA SER A 92 5.59 -3.52 -21.11
C SER A 92 5.91 -2.85 -22.46
N ARG A 93 6.78 -1.84 -22.42
CA ARG A 93 7.37 -1.25 -23.63
C ARG A 93 8.67 -1.98 -24.00
N PRO A 94 8.86 -2.44 -25.25
CA PRO A 94 10.12 -3.03 -25.67
C PRO A 94 11.31 -2.09 -25.39
N GLY A 95 12.33 -2.60 -24.71
CA GLY A 95 13.54 -1.83 -24.35
C GLY A 95 13.44 -0.95 -23.10
N VAL A 96 12.27 -0.85 -22.45
CA VAL A 96 12.12 -0.16 -21.15
C VAL A 96 12.03 -1.21 -20.05
N PRO A 97 12.97 -1.24 -19.08
CA PRO A 97 12.85 -2.11 -17.90
C PRO A 97 11.56 -1.79 -17.15
N GLN A 98 10.72 -2.80 -16.90
CA GLN A 98 9.57 -2.61 -16.01
C GLN A 98 10.04 -2.61 -14.57
N GLU A 99 10.14 -1.41 -13.99
CA GLU A 99 10.21 -1.30 -12.53
C GLU A 99 8.80 -1.49 -11.95
N LYS A 100 8.61 -2.61 -11.26
CA LYS A 100 7.39 -2.88 -10.49
C LYS A 100 7.42 -2.06 -9.20
N LEU A 101 6.53 -1.08 -9.10
CA LEU A 101 6.42 -0.21 -7.94
C LEU A 101 5.42 -0.76 -6.90
N PRO A 102 5.59 -0.44 -5.60
CA PRO A 102 4.57 -0.64 -4.59
C PRO A 102 3.25 0.03 -4.98
N GLU A 103 2.19 -0.76 -5.02
CA GLU A 103 0.83 -0.32 -5.30
C GLU A 103 -0.08 -0.63 -4.10
N PHE A 104 -0.88 0.37 -3.72
CA PHE A 104 -1.86 0.30 -2.65
C PHE A 104 -3.20 0.80 -3.17
N THR A 105 -4.28 0.53 -2.44
CA THR A 105 -5.63 0.96 -2.81
C THR A 105 -6.34 1.62 -1.62
N SER A 106 -7.25 2.53 -1.96
CA SER A 106 -8.23 3.15 -1.07
C SER A 106 -9.52 2.32 -0.93
N VAL A 107 -9.57 1.13 -1.56
CA VAL A 107 -10.72 0.21 -1.57
C VAL A 107 -10.22 -1.17 -1.14
N ALA A 108 -10.42 -1.54 0.12
CA ALA A 108 -9.79 -2.73 0.71
C ALA A 108 -10.20 -4.03 -0.01
N ARG A 109 -11.42 -4.10 -0.52
CA ARG A 109 -11.92 -5.24 -1.31
C ARG A 109 -11.07 -5.56 -2.54
N ASN A 110 -10.49 -4.55 -3.21
CA ASN A 110 -9.64 -4.76 -4.39
C ASN A 110 -8.34 -5.50 -4.03
N SER A 111 -7.81 -5.23 -2.84
CA SER A 111 -6.60 -5.88 -2.32
C SER A 111 -6.80 -7.32 -1.80
N ALA A 112 -8.04 -7.75 -1.53
CA ALA A 112 -8.33 -9.02 -0.86
C ALA A 112 -7.82 -10.24 -1.63
N LYS A 113 -7.89 -10.22 -2.97
CA LYS A 113 -7.36 -11.30 -3.83
C LYS A 113 -5.85 -11.53 -3.63
N TRP A 114 -5.09 -10.47 -3.36
CA TRP A 114 -3.66 -10.54 -3.10
C TRP A 114 -3.34 -10.89 -1.64
N ALA A 115 -4.18 -10.45 -0.70
CA ALA A 115 -4.02 -10.69 0.73
C ALA A 115 -4.12 -12.18 1.12
N ARG A 116 -4.75 -13.00 0.28
CA ARG A 116 -4.76 -14.47 0.42
C ARG A 116 -3.38 -15.11 0.43
N ARG A 117 -2.32 -14.44 -0.03
CA ARG A 117 -0.93 -14.94 -0.02
C ARG A 117 -0.24 -14.85 1.35
N GLY A 118 -0.81 -14.12 2.29
CA GLY A 118 -0.17 -13.81 3.56
C GLY A 118 -1.15 -13.03 4.39
N GLY A 119 -1.35 -11.74 4.06
CA GLY A 119 -2.31 -10.85 4.70
C GLY A 119 -2.36 -9.48 4.03
N TRP A 120 -2.88 -8.49 4.75
CA TRP A 120 -2.86 -7.09 4.30
C TRP A 120 -1.72 -6.33 4.95
N LEU A 121 -1.12 -5.40 4.20
CA LEU A 121 -0.26 -4.34 4.69
C LEU A 121 -1.06 -3.03 4.65
N LEU A 122 -1.46 -2.54 5.82
CA LEU A 122 -2.09 -1.24 6.02
C LEU A 122 -0.98 -0.22 6.31
N VAL A 123 -0.90 0.86 5.53
CA VAL A 123 0.15 1.88 5.64
C VAL A 123 -0.42 3.28 5.83
N LYS A 124 0.28 4.12 6.60
CA LYS A 124 0.10 5.56 6.64
C LYS A 124 1.25 6.20 5.85
N ILE A 125 0.94 6.92 4.79
CA ILE A 125 1.93 7.55 3.88
C ILE A 125 1.49 8.97 3.55
N ASN A 126 2.43 9.89 3.30
CA ASN A 126 2.09 11.24 2.88
C ASN A 126 1.84 11.31 1.35
N THR A 127 0.79 12.01 0.94
CA THR A 127 0.38 12.12 -0.48
C THR A 127 1.45 12.71 -1.41
N LYS A 128 2.49 13.39 -0.90
CA LYS A 128 3.61 13.89 -1.71
C LYS A 128 4.42 12.79 -2.41
N TYR A 129 4.34 11.55 -1.93
CA TYR A 129 5.00 10.38 -2.51
C TYR A 129 4.12 9.58 -3.49
N LEU A 130 2.85 9.95 -3.65
CA LEU A 130 1.88 9.17 -4.42
C LEU A 130 1.71 9.68 -5.86
N ALA A 131 1.54 8.75 -6.78
CA ALA A 131 0.95 8.94 -8.10
C ALA A 131 -0.25 7.99 -8.27
N ALA A 132 -1.18 8.32 -9.17
CA ALA A 132 -2.28 7.42 -9.51
C ALA A 132 -1.74 6.16 -10.20
N GLY A 133 -2.20 5.00 -9.74
CA GLY A 133 -1.90 3.68 -10.30
C GLY A 133 -3.03 3.19 -11.21
N ASP A 134 -3.42 1.92 -11.08
CA ASP A 134 -4.55 1.36 -11.82
C ASP A 134 -5.89 2.01 -11.39
N ALA A 135 -6.49 2.78 -12.30
CA ALA A 135 -7.80 3.40 -12.11
C ALA A 135 -8.92 2.38 -11.84
N GLY A 136 -8.82 1.15 -12.36
CA GLY A 136 -9.76 0.06 -12.12
C GLY A 136 -9.70 -0.48 -10.69
N GLU A 137 -8.54 -0.42 -10.03
CA GLU A 137 -8.36 -0.88 -8.64
C GLU A 137 -8.36 0.27 -7.62
N SER A 138 -8.59 1.53 -8.04
CA SER A 138 -8.36 2.74 -7.22
C SER A 138 -6.93 2.76 -6.66
N GLY A 139 -5.98 2.41 -7.52
CA GLY A 139 -4.57 2.22 -7.23
C GLY A 139 -3.81 3.52 -6.98
N TRP A 140 -2.85 3.45 -6.07
CA TRP A 140 -1.92 4.49 -5.68
C TRP A 140 -0.52 3.89 -5.63
N ILE A 141 0.38 4.41 -6.45
CA ILE A 141 1.77 3.93 -6.55
C ILE A 141 2.74 4.94 -5.97
N CYS A 142 3.84 4.43 -5.42
CA CYS A 142 4.94 5.22 -4.88
C CYS A 142 6.28 4.54 -5.14
N LEU A 143 7.39 5.23 -4.87
CA LEU A 143 8.71 4.63 -4.96
C LEU A 143 8.93 3.62 -3.83
N LYS A 144 9.77 2.60 -4.06
CA LYS A 144 10.06 1.56 -3.05
C LYS A 144 10.68 2.11 -1.76
N SER A 145 11.49 3.16 -1.87
CA SER A 145 12.10 3.90 -0.76
C SER A 145 11.20 4.99 -0.17
N ALA A 146 9.94 5.15 -0.62
CA ALA A 146 9.02 6.13 -0.05
C ALA A 146 8.73 5.81 1.43
N PRO A 147 8.96 6.74 2.37
CA PRO A 147 8.85 6.47 3.80
C PRO A 147 7.39 6.31 4.25
N LEU A 148 7.18 5.41 5.20
CA LEU A 148 5.91 5.12 5.84
C LEU A 148 5.88 5.74 7.23
N LEU A 149 4.88 6.56 7.50
CA LEU A 149 4.65 7.17 8.81
C LEU A 149 4.12 6.14 9.83
N ASN A 150 3.51 5.06 9.32
CA ASN A 150 3.08 3.91 10.09
C ASN A 150 2.84 2.73 9.14
N ALA A 151 3.05 1.50 9.59
CA ALA A 151 2.76 0.30 8.82
C ALA A 151 2.32 -0.84 9.74
N LYS A 152 1.28 -1.59 9.34
CA LYS A 152 0.69 -2.68 10.13
C LYS A 152 0.34 -3.85 9.24
N TYR A 153 0.87 -5.03 9.59
CA TYR A 153 0.48 -6.30 9.00
C TYR A 153 -0.82 -6.81 9.64
N ILE A 154 -1.74 -7.34 8.82
CA ILE A 154 -3.04 -7.85 9.24
C ILE A 154 -3.24 -9.25 8.61
N PRO A 155 -2.96 -10.36 9.33
CA PRO A 155 -3.64 -11.65 9.10
C PRO A 155 -2.96 -12.57 8.09
N HIS A 156 -3.63 -13.24 7.14
CA HIS A 156 -5.04 -13.37 6.70
C HIS A 156 -5.91 -14.14 7.74
N PRO A 157 -7.21 -14.47 7.55
CA PRO A 157 -7.85 -15.49 8.38
C PRO A 157 -7.55 -16.91 7.87
N ASN A 158 -7.56 -17.08 6.54
CA ASN A 158 -7.27 -18.34 5.85
C ASN A 158 -6.28 -18.05 4.71
N PRO A 159 -4.96 -17.96 4.95
CA PRO A 159 -3.99 -17.75 3.89
C PRO A 159 -3.89 -19.02 3.02
N VAL A 160 -3.78 -18.83 1.71
CA VAL A 160 -3.45 -19.88 0.75
C VAL A 160 -1.94 -20.05 0.76
N ALA A 161 -1.46 -21.22 1.19
CA ALA A 161 -0.04 -21.55 1.11
C ALA A 161 0.45 -21.39 -0.34
N ALA A 162 1.61 -20.75 -0.52
CA ALA A 162 2.23 -20.61 -1.83
C ALA A 162 2.56 -22.01 -2.38
N VAL A 163 1.75 -22.50 -3.32
CA VAL A 163 1.94 -23.82 -3.93
C VAL A 163 3.19 -23.74 -4.82
N GLY A 164 4.31 -24.28 -4.31
CA GLY A 164 5.57 -24.31 -5.03
C GLY A 164 5.41 -25.00 -6.39
N GLY A 165 5.72 -24.29 -7.47
CA GLY A 165 5.65 -24.80 -8.85
C GLY A 165 4.68 -24.06 -9.79
N GLY A 166 3.84 -23.16 -9.29
CA GLY A 166 3.07 -22.26 -10.15
C GLY A 166 3.97 -21.22 -10.85
N ARG A 167 3.74 -20.94 -12.14
CA ARG A 167 4.31 -19.75 -12.82
C ARG A 167 4.08 -18.51 -11.94
N ALA A 168 5.07 -17.64 -11.86
CA ALA A 168 4.94 -16.35 -11.18
C ALA A 168 3.64 -15.66 -11.61
N ILE A 169 2.68 -15.63 -10.70
CA ILE A 169 1.41 -14.93 -10.92
C ILE A 169 1.78 -13.46 -11.05
N PRO A 170 1.23 -12.69 -12.01
CA PRO A 170 1.37 -11.25 -12.00
C PRO A 170 1.09 -10.71 -10.59
N ASN A 171 1.93 -9.80 -10.14
CA ASN A 171 1.97 -9.24 -8.78
C ASN A 171 2.52 -10.15 -7.67
N GLY A 172 2.92 -11.40 -7.91
CA GLY A 172 3.90 -12.09 -7.05
C GLY A 172 5.23 -11.31 -7.09
N ASP A 173 5.93 -11.24 -5.96
CA ASP A 173 7.00 -10.25 -5.65
C ASP A 173 7.89 -9.84 -6.84
#